data_AF-A0A922XKB1-F1
#
_entry.id   AF-A0A922XKB1-F1
#
_cell.length_a   1.000
_cell.length_b   1.000
_cell.length_c   1.000
_cell.angle_alpha   90.00
_cell.angle_beta   90.00
_cell.angle_gamma   90.00
#
_symmetry.space_group_name_H-M   'P 1'
#
loop_
_entity.id
_entity.type
_entity.pdbx_description
1 polymer ?
#
loop_
_entity_poly.entity_id
_entity_poly.type
_entity_poly.pdbx_seq_one_letter_code
_entity_poly.pdbx_strand_id
1 'polypeptide(L)'
;MNFQKINNITGWFTFAVALVVYWLTFEETASYWDCGEFIAVSYKLEVSHPPGAPLFMLLGRIFSFLAMGDGTKVAYWINFLSVLSSAFTILFLFWSIVLFGRKFMGIAKDADFTDGQIWTLMGAGTVGALAYTFSDSFWFSAAEAEVYAMSSLFTAAVVWGILKWDVIEDESKANRWIILLAYIMGLSIGVHLLNLLTLPALGLIFYFKKYKPTTWGVIATLLVSGFFVLFVNDIIVPGLPTLAGEFELFFVNTIGLPFGSGVIVFCVLFVIGIFLGIRFTQQRNMVIWNTLLLSFTFIIIGYLSYATIVIRSNFDPPINENAPKDVMSFVRYLKREQYGSRPLLYGPYFTAQLIDFKQGAAVYTKGKDKYEITDRKVEYVYEPSQQTILPRAWNPEHKDSYMRIMGLKEGEKPTFSQNLQYMFQHQIGTMYLRYFFWNFAGRESDEQGAGILGPWNWSEKVPDAIANNRGRNNFFAIPLVIGLIGMFFQFTRDTKNFSVVALIFVMLGV
;
A
#
# COMPACT_ATOMS: atom_id res chain seq x y z
N MET A 1 32.08 17.55 -14.14
CA MET A 1 30.71 17.83 -14.64
C MET A 1 29.79 18.30 -13.50
N ASN A 2 28.67 19.01 -13.72
CA ASN A 2 27.74 19.36 -12.61
C ASN A 2 26.82 18.17 -12.29
N PHE A 3 27.05 17.53 -11.13
CA PHE A 3 26.30 16.34 -10.70
C PHE A 3 24.79 16.59 -10.64
N GLN A 4 24.34 17.68 -10.00
CA GLN A 4 22.92 17.94 -9.78
C GLN A 4 22.16 18.12 -11.10
N LYS A 5 22.77 18.83 -12.06
CA LYS A 5 22.19 19.02 -13.40
C LYS A 5 22.05 17.68 -14.12
N ILE A 6 23.09 16.86 -14.11
CA ILE A 6 23.08 15.56 -14.80
C ILE A 6 22.12 14.59 -14.13
N ASN A 7 22.13 14.50 -12.80
CA ASN A 7 21.17 13.70 -12.04
C ASN A 7 19.72 14.05 -12.38
N ASN A 8 19.40 15.33 -12.52
CA ASN A 8 18.06 15.75 -12.87
C ASN A 8 17.71 15.38 -14.32
N ILE A 9 18.61 15.63 -15.27
CA ILE A 9 18.39 15.30 -16.69
C ILE A 9 18.22 13.79 -16.88
N THR A 10 19.10 12.97 -16.31
CA THR A 10 19.03 11.50 -16.42
C THR A 10 17.77 10.95 -15.76
N GLY A 11 17.35 11.51 -14.63
CA GLY A 11 16.08 11.15 -13.99
C GLY A 11 14.90 11.41 -14.91
N TRP A 12 14.79 12.64 -15.46
CA TRP A 12 13.71 13.00 -16.38
C TRP A 12 13.75 12.23 -17.70
N PHE A 13 14.95 11.86 -18.17
CA PHE A 13 15.10 10.96 -19.30
C PHE A 13 14.53 9.57 -18.98
N THR A 14 14.85 9.02 -17.80
CA THR A 14 14.34 7.71 -17.35
C THR A 14 12.81 7.76 -17.20
N PHE A 15 12.27 8.86 -16.66
CA PHE A 15 10.82 9.13 -16.65
C PHE A 15 10.22 9.11 -18.05
N ALA A 16 10.83 9.81 -19.02
CA ALA A 16 10.31 9.89 -20.39
C ALA A 16 10.31 8.51 -21.07
N VAL A 17 11.34 7.69 -20.85
CA VAL A 17 11.37 6.31 -21.33
C VAL A 17 10.20 5.51 -20.75
N ALA A 18 10.02 5.52 -19.43
CA ALA A 18 8.91 4.80 -18.79
C ALA A 18 7.54 5.30 -19.25
N LEU A 19 7.36 6.62 -19.36
CA LEU A 19 6.13 7.24 -19.85
C LEU A 19 5.79 6.75 -21.27
N VAL A 20 6.76 6.77 -22.19
CA VAL A 20 6.54 6.32 -23.56
C VAL A 20 6.23 4.83 -23.61
N VAL A 21 6.97 4.00 -22.86
CA VAL A 21 6.71 2.56 -22.80
C VAL A 21 5.28 2.28 -22.35
N TYR A 22 4.88 2.82 -21.21
CA TYR A 22 3.53 2.58 -20.68
C TYR A 22 2.45 3.20 -21.54
N TRP A 23 2.65 4.39 -22.07
CA TRP A 23 1.69 5.03 -22.97
C TRP A 23 1.50 4.24 -24.28
N LEU A 24 2.50 3.52 -24.76
CA LEU A 24 2.35 2.69 -25.96
C LEU A 24 1.69 1.33 -25.70
N THR A 25 1.53 0.92 -24.42
CA THR A 25 1.08 -0.44 -24.06
C THR A 25 -0.08 -0.50 -23.08
N PHE A 26 -0.57 0.63 -22.59
CA PHE A 26 -1.67 0.67 -21.64
C PHE A 26 -3.01 0.34 -22.30
N GLU A 27 -3.97 -0.07 -21.49
CA GLU A 27 -5.33 -0.37 -21.93
C GLU A 27 -6.09 0.94 -22.23
N GLU A 28 -6.59 1.08 -23.46
CA GLU A 28 -7.33 2.28 -23.87
C GLU A 28 -8.79 2.27 -23.37
N THR A 29 -9.28 1.09 -22.92
CA THR A 29 -10.66 0.87 -22.48
C THR A 29 -10.71 0.27 -21.06
N ALA A 30 -11.78 -0.42 -20.68
CA ALA A 30 -11.84 -1.08 -19.38
C ALA A 30 -11.17 -2.47 -19.46
N SER A 31 -10.16 -2.70 -18.61
CA SER A 31 -9.59 -4.04 -18.40
C SER A 31 -10.49 -4.89 -17.50
N TYR A 32 -10.10 -6.15 -17.30
CA TYR A 32 -10.80 -7.10 -16.43
C TYR A 32 -10.69 -6.68 -14.95
N TRP A 33 -11.62 -7.12 -14.11
CA TRP A 33 -11.63 -6.89 -12.65
C TRP A 33 -12.07 -5.47 -12.23
N ASP A 34 -11.35 -4.83 -11.32
CA ASP A 34 -11.76 -3.61 -10.61
C ASP A 34 -11.64 -2.33 -11.47
N CYS A 35 -10.84 -2.37 -12.55
CA CYS A 35 -10.60 -1.21 -13.40
C CYS A 35 -11.88 -0.61 -14.01
N GLY A 36 -12.83 -1.45 -14.44
CA GLY A 36 -14.12 -0.98 -14.95
C GLY A 36 -14.93 -0.20 -13.92
N GLU A 37 -14.90 -0.66 -12.65
CA GLU A 37 -15.50 0.04 -11.53
C GLU A 37 -14.76 1.35 -11.26
N PHE A 38 -13.44 1.34 -11.13
CA PHE A 38 -12.65 2.54 -10.88
C PHE A 38 -12.81 3.61 -11.95
N ILE A 39 -12.93 3.23 -13.23
CA ILE A 39 -13.24 4.16 -14.33
C ILE A 39 -14.64 4.78 -14.12
N ALA A 40 -15.65 3.96 -13.86
CA ALA A 40 -17.03 4.42 -13.69
C ALA A 40 -17.17 5.35 -12.47
N VAL A 41 -16.68 4.90 -11.31
CA VAL A 41 -16.78 5.63 -10.04
C VAL A 41 -15.93 6.90 -10.07
N SER A 42 -14.82 6.95 -10.80
CA SER A 42 -14.05 8.18 -11.00
C SER A 42 -14.77 9.15 -11.94
N TYR A 43 -15.31 8.66 -13.05
CA TYR A 43 -15.97 9.52 -14.03
C TYR A 43 -17.19 10.24 -13.44
N LYS A 44 -18.01 9.55 -12.65
CA LYS A 44 -19.24 10.11 -12.08
C LYS A 44 -19.13 10.48 -10.60
N LEU A 45 -17.95 10.35 -10.00
CA LEU A 45 -17.71 10.52 -8.57
C LEU A 45 -18.70 9.66 -7.76
N GLU A 46 -18.67 8.35 -7.93
CA GLU A 46 -19.60 7.44 -7.25
C GLU A 46 -18.94 6.88 -5.97
N VAL A 47 -19.35 5.72 -5.46
CA VAL A 47 -18.72 5.11 -4.27
C VAL A 47 -18.30 3.68 -4.59
N SER A 48 -16.99 3.45 -4.62
CA SER A 48 -16.40 2.14 -4.94
C SER A 48 -16.47 1.17 -3.77
N HIS A 49 -16.08 -0.08 -4.03
CA HIS A 49 -15.92 -1.11 -3.01
C HIS A 49 -15.02 -0.68 -1.84
N PRO A 50 -15.25 -1.17 -0.61
CA PRO A 50 -14.51 -0.72 0.56
C PRO A 50 -13.08 -1.25 0.65
N PRO A 51 -12.14 -0.45 1.20
CA PRO A 51 -12.37 0.79 1.93
C PRO A 51 -12.36 2.02 1.01
N GLY A 52 -12.51 1.86 -0.31
CA GLY A 52 -12.53 2.93 -1.28
C GLY A 52 -11.16 3.55 -1.57
N ALA A 53 -11.09 4.31 -2.67
CA ALA A 53 -9.90 5.05 -3.08
C ALA A 53 -10.25 6.50 -3.49
N PRO A 54 -10.78 7.32 -2.55
CA PRO A 54 -11.35 8.62 -2.88
C PRO A 54 -10.37 9.61 -3.53
N LEU A 55 -9.08 9.58 -3.17
CA LEU A 55 -8.09 10.43 -3.83
C LEU A 55 -7.84 9.99 -5.27
N PHE A 56 -7.73 8.67 -5.51
CA PHE A 56 -7.63 8.13 -6.86
C PHE A 56 -8.84 8.56 -7.70
N MET A 57 -10.06 8.44 -7.14
CA MET A 57 -11.29 8.82 -7.82
C MET A 57 -11.38 10.32 -8.15
N LEU A 58 -10.95 11.18 -7.23
CA LEU A 58 -10.91 12.63 -7.45
C LEU A 58 -9.91 13.00 -8.56
N LEU A 59 -8.75 12.36 -8.60
CA LEU A 59 -7.76 12.55 -9.66
C LEU A 59 -8.25 11.97 -10.99
N GLY A 60 -8.87 10.78 -10.99
CA GLY A 60 -9.50 10.18 -12.16
C GLY A 60 -10.59 11.08 -12.73
N ARG A 61 -11.40 11.73 -11.88
CA ARG A 61 -12.38 12.73 -12.33
C ARG A 61 -11.71 13.90 -13.05
N ILE A 62 -10.59 14.41 -12.54
CA ILE A 62 -9.84 15.49 -13.20
C ILE A 62 -9.35 15.03 -14.57
N PHE A 63 -8.80 13.81 -14.67
CA PHE A 63 -8.34 13.26 -15.95
C PHE A 63 -9.49 13.04 -16.93
N SER A 64 -10.68 12.66 -16.46
CA SER A 64 -11.85 12.52 -17.32
C SER A 64 -12.25 13.81 -18.05
N PHE A 65 -11.89 15.00 -17.52
CA PHE A 65 -12.14 16.27 -18.20
C PHE A 65 -11.29 16.45 -19.47
N LEU A 66 -10.15 15.75 -19.59
CA LEU A 66 -9.32 15.75 -20.79
C LEU A 66 -10.00 15.06 -21.98
N ALA A 67 -11.08 14.31 -21.72
CA ALA A 67 -11.94 13.76 -22.78
C ALA A 67 -12.74 14.85 -23.52
N MET A 68 -12.77 16.10 -23.03
CA MET A 68 -13.45 17.24 -23.67
C MET A 68 -14.93 16.96 -24.03
N GLY A 69 -15.61 16.16 -23.22
CA GLY A 69 -17.02 15.79 -23.42
C GLY A 69 -17.25 14.51 -24.23
N ASP A 70 -16.20 13.92 -24.83
CA ASP A 70 -16.28 12.65 -25.53
C ASP A 70 -16.24 11.47 -24.55
N GLY A 71 -17.41 10.91 -24.24
CA GLY A 71 -17.54 9.79 -23.30
C GLY A 71 -16.70 8.55 -23.66
N THR A 72 -16.39 8.36 -24.95
CA THR A 72 -15.60 7.20 -25.41
C THR A 72 -14.12 7.29 -25.02
N LYS A 73 -13.64 8.50 -24.69
CA LYS A 73 -12.24 8.75 -24.28
C LYS A 73 -12.04 8.83 -22.77
N VAL A 74 -13.10 8.65 -21.98
CA VAL A 74 -13.02 8.74 -20.52
C VAL A 74 -12.13 7.64 -19.95
N ALA A 75 -12.33 6.39 -20.39
CA ALA A 75 -11.51 5.25 -19.96
C ALA A 75 -10.02 5.49 -20.27
N TYR A 76 -9.71 5.86 -21.52
CA TYR A 76 -8.37 6.22 -21.96
C TYR A 76 -7.69 7.21 -21.00
N TRP A 77 -8.33 8.33 -20.67
CA TRP A 77 -7.70 9.35 -19.82
C TRP A 77 -7.58 8.91 -18.36
N ILE A 78 -8.52 8.10 -17.85
CA ILE A 78 -8.42 7.57 -16.49
C ILE A 78 -7.31 6.50 -16.42
N ASN A 79 -7.17 5.59 -17.39
CA ASN A 79 -6.03 4.67 -17.43
C ASN A 79 -4.70 5.43 -17.58
N PHE A 80 -4.69 6.55 -18.30
CA PHE A 80 -3.49 7.39 -18.45
C PHE A 80 -3.01 7.99 -17.11
N LEU A 81 -3.87 8.10 -16.09
CA LEU A 81 -3.46 8.46 -14.73
C LEU A 81 -2.49 7.41 -14.13
N SER A 82 -2.74 6.12 -14.36
CA SER A 82 -1.85 5.04 -13.94
C SER A 82 -0.53 5.08 -14.70
N VAL A 83 -0.57 5.28 -16.02
CA VAL A 83 0.61 5.48 -16.87
C VAL A 83 1.51 6.59 -16.31
N LEU A 84 0.91 7.76 -16.02
CA LEU A 84 1.65 8.91 -15.49
C LEU A 84 2.19 8.63 -14.09
N SER A 85 1.38 8.01 -13.23
CA SER A 85 1.78 7.64 -11.86
C SER A 85 2.97 6.67 -11.86
N SER A 86 2.94 5.67 -12.74
CA SER A 86 4.02 4.71 -12.90
C SER A 86 5.28 5.36 -13.46
N ALA A 87 5.19 6.27 -14.45
CA ALA A 87 6.36 7.00 -14.92
C ALA A 87 7.02 7.83 -13.81
N PHE A 88 6.23 8.52 -12.97
CA PHE A 88 6.77 9.23 -11.81
C PHE A 88 7.36 8.29 -10.75
N THR A 89 6.79 7.10 -10.55
CA THR A 89 7.38 6.06 -9.71
C THR A 89 8.82 5.77 -10.15
N ILE A 90 9.06 5.59 -11.45
CA ILE A 90 10.40 5.34 -12.01
C ILE A 90 11.35 6.52 -11.78
N LEU A 91 10.87 7.76 -11.89
CA LEU A 91 11.67 8.95 -11.60
C LEU A 91 12.16 8.97 -10.14
N PHE A 92 11.26 8.74 -9.20
CA PHE A 92 11.59 8.73 -7.77
C PHE A 92 12.46 7.53 -7.39
N LEU A 93 12.22 6.37 -8.02
CA LEU A 93 13.07 5.19 -7.86
C LEU A 93 14.50 5.47 -8.35
N PHE A 94 14.66 6.07 -9.53
CA PHE A 94 15.96 6.49 -10.05
C PHE A 94 16.71 7.37 -9.03
N TRP A 95 16.07 8.42 -8.52
CA TRP A 95 16.73 9.29 -7.53
C TRP A 95 16.98 8.61 -6.20
N SER A 96 16.15 7.66 -5.78
CA SER A 96 16.39 6.86 -4.58
C SER A 96 17.62 5.97 -4.73
N ILE A 97 17.77 5.30 -5.88
CA ILE A 97 18.95 4.48 -6.20
C ILE A 97 20.21 5.36 -6.23
N VAL A 98 20.15 6.55 -6.83
CA VAL A 98 21.30 7.48 -6.83
C VAL A 98 21.67 7.91 -5.42
N LEU A 99 20.70 8.20 -4.54
CA LEU A 99 20.97 8.57 -3.14
C LEU A 99 21.55 7.42 -2.33
N PHE A 100 21.03 6.20 -2.48
CA PHE A 100 21.64 5.01 -1.87
C PHE A 100 23.04 4.75 -2.41
N GLY A 101 23.24 4.84 -3.73
CA GLY A 101 24.54 4.69 -4.38
C GLY A 101 25.56 5.70 -3.86
N ARG A 102 25.15 6.96 -3.67
CA ARG A 102 25.99 8.00 -3.08
C ARG A 102 26.46 7.61 -1.67
N LYS A 103 25.53 7.14 -0.82
CA LYS A 103 25.84 6.68 0.55
C LYS A 103 26.77 5.47 0.53
N PHE A 104 26.49 4.52 -0.35
CA PHE A 104 27.30 3.31 -0.54
C PHE A 104 28.74 3.63 -0.94
N MET A 105 28.94 4.62 -1.82
CA MET A 105 30.26 5.08 -2.24
C MET A 105 31.00 5.93 -1.19
N GLY A 106 30.37 6.23 -0.05
CA GLY A 106 30.97 7.05 1.01
C GLY A 106 31.23 8.49 0.59
N ILE A 107 30.53 9.00 -0.43
CA ILE A 107 30.73 10.37 -0.92
C ILE A 107 30.18 11.35 0.10
N ALA A 108 31.04 12.21 0.65
CA ALA A 108 30.65 13.19 1.65
C ALA A 108 29.57 14.15 1.11
N LYS A 109 28.82 14.78 2.02
CA LYS A 109 27.66 15.63 1.66
C LYS A 109 28.04 16.86 0.83
N ASP A 110 29.23 17.42 1.09
CA ASP A 110 29.77 18.60 0.40
C ASP A 110 30.94 18.26 -0.53
N ALA A 111 31.21 16.97 -0.76
CA ALA A 111 32.27 16.57 -1.67
C ALA A 111 31.85 16.78 -3.13
N ASP A 112 32.80 17.25 -3.93
CA ASP A 112 32.67 17.23 -5.38
C ASP A 112 32.68 15.79 -5.90
N PHE A 113 31.90 15.56 -6.96
CA PHE A 113 31.83 14.26 -7.62
C PHE A 113 32.86 14.18 -8.74
N THR A 114 33.64 13.09 -8.78
CA THR A 114 34.45 12.79 -9.96
C THR A 114 33.55 12.37 -11.12
N ASP A 115 33.97 12.60 -12.36
CA ASP A 115 33.16 12.23 -13.53
C ASP A 115 32.84 10.72 -13.55
N GLY A 116 33.77 9.87 -13.09
CA GLY A 116 33.55 8.42 -12.93
C GLY A 116 32.46 8.08 -11.89
N GLN A 117 32.41 8.80 -10.76
CA GLN A 117 31.34 8.65 -9.77
C GLN A 117 29.99 9.07 -10.34
N ILE A 118 29.94 10.18 -11.08
CA ILE A 118 28.71 10.66 -11.72
C ILE A 118 28.17 9.57 -12.67
N TRP A 119 28.99 9.07 -13.60
CA TRP A 119 28.55 8.04 -14.55
C TRP A 119 28.15 6.73 -13.86
N THR A 120 28.87 6.32 -12.81
CA THR A 120 28.52 5.12 -12.03
C THR A 120 27.13 5.27 -11.40
N LEU A 121 26.85 6.41 -10.77
CA LEU A 121 25.56 6.67 -10.14
C LEU A 121 24.43 6.79 -11.17
N MET A 122 24.66 7.47 -12.29
CA MET A 122 23.67 7.58 -13.38
C MET A 122 23.36 6.21 -13.98
N GLY A 123 24.39 5.41 -14.27
CA GLY A 123 24.24 4.06 -14.80
C GLY A 123 23.48 3.15 -13.84
N ALA A 124 23.86 3.15 -12.54
CA ALA A 124 23.17 2.36 -11.53
C ALA A 124 21.70 2.77 -11.38
N GLY A 125 21.43 4.07 -11.30
CA GLY A 125 20.07 4.62 -11.22
C GLY A 125 19.22 4.23 -12.43
N THR A 126 19.73 4.43 -13.64
CA THR A 126 18.99 4.14 -14.88
C THR A 126 18.75 2.64 -15.04
N VAL A 127 19.77 1.80 -14.85
CA VAL A 127 19.62 0.34 -14.98
C VAL A 127 18.63 -0.20 -13.94
N GLY A 128 18.74 0.20 -12.67
CA GLY A 128 17.84 -0.28 -11.63
C GLY A 128 16.39 0.20 -11.81
N ALA A 129 16.19 1.46 -12.18
CA ALA A 129 14.86 2.01 -12.40
C ALA A 129 14.19 1.44 -13.66
N LEU A 130 14.95 1.25 -14.75
CA LEU A 130 14.42 0.61 -15.96
C LEU A 130 14.19 -0.89 -15.78
N ALA A 131 15.00 -1.58 -14.97
CA ALA A 131 14.71 -2.98 -14.61
C ALA A 131 13.33 -3.12 -13.93
N TYR A 132 12.98 -2.18 -13.05
CA TYR A 132 11.62 -2.15 -12.49
C TYR A 132 10.56 -1.75 -13.52
N THR A 133 10.89 -0.83 -14.44
CA THR A 133 9.99 -0.41 -15.53
C THR A 133 9.48 -1.61 -16.34
N PHE A 134 10.39 -2.55 -16.64
CA PHE A 134 10.10 -3.74 -17.45
C PHE A 134 9.77 -4.99 -16.62
N SER A 135 9.51 -4.85 -15.32
CA SER A 135 9.07 -5.97 -14.48
C SER A 135 7.59 -6.26 -14.70
N ASP A 136 7.24 -7.53 -14.94
CA ASP A 136 5.90 -8.01 -15.33
C ASP A 136 4.79 -7.46 -14.40
N SER A 137 4.97 -7.59 -13.08
CA SER A 137 3.94 -7.19 -12.11
C SER A 137 3.74 -5.68 -12.05
N PHE A 138 4.82 -4.90 -12.17
CA PHE A 138 4.71 -3.44 -12.15
C PHE A 138 4.16 -2.90 -13.47
N TRP A 139 4.58 -3.47 -14.60
CA TRP A 139 4.07 -3.09 -15.92
C TRP A 139 2.56 -3.36 -16.02
N PHE A 140 2.10 -4.52 -15.55
CA PHE A 140 0.67 -4.84 -15.50
C PHE A 140 -0.12 -3.75 -14.76
N SER A 141 0.33 -3.36 -13.56
CA SER A 141 -0.30 -2.27 -12.78
C SER A 141 -0.23 -0.91 -13.48
N ALA A 142 0.81 -0.65 -14.28
CA ALA A 142 0.98 0.63 -15.00
C ALA A 142 0.05 0.77 -16.20
N ALA A 143 -0.48 -0.34 -16.72
CA ALA A 143 -1.29 -0.39 -17.94
C ALA A 143 -2.78 -0.15 -17.71
N GLU A 144 -3.27 -0.15 -16.48
CA GLU A 144 -4.71 -0.16 -16.17
C GLU A 144 -5.10 0.80 -15.04
N ALA A 145 -6.38 1.21 -14.99
CA ALA A 145 -6.94 2.15 -14.02
C ALA A 145 -7.12 1.52 -12.63
N GLU A 146 -6.00 1.17 -12.02
CA GLU A 146 -5.93 0.51 -10.72
C GLU A 146 -5.15 1.35 -9.70
N VAL A 147 -5.47 1.18 -8.42
CA VAL A 147 -4.87 1.98 -7.33
C VAL A 147 -3.38 1.68 -7.12
N TYR A 148 -2.89 0.54 -7.60
CA TYR A 148 -1.52 0.08 -7.36
C TYR A 148 -0.45 0.96 -8.03
N ALA A 149 -0.69 1.47 -9.25
CA ALA A 149 0.23 2.39 -9.91
C ALA A 149 0.46 3.67 -9.09
N MET A 150 -0.64 4.25 -8.59
CA MET A 150 -0.58 5.44 -7.75
C MET A 150 -0.02 5.12 -6.35
N SER A 151 -0.34 3.96 -5.78
CA SER A 151 0.26 3.50 -4.52
C SER A 151 1.78 3.41 -4.63
N SER A 152 2.31 2.84 -5.72
CA SER A 152 3.74 2.77 -6.00
C SER A 152 4.38 4.15 -6.14
N LEU A 153 3.68 5.12 -6.75
CA LEU A 153 4.15 6.51 -6.81
C LEU A 153 4.32 7.10 -5.40
N PHE A 154 3.31 6.98 -4.56
CA PHE A 154 3.37 7.48 -3.17
C PHE A 154 4.52 6.81 -2.39
N THR A 155 4.69 5.50 -2.53
CA THR A 155 5.79 4.76 -1.92
C THR A 155 7.16 5.23 -2.42
N ALA A 156 7.37 5.35 -3.73
CA ALA A 156 8.62 5.82 -4.29
C ALA A 156 8.92 7.28 -3.87
N ALA A 157 7.90 8.15 -3.86
CA ALA A 157 8.04 9.54 -3.44
C ALA A 157 8.39 9.67 -1.94
N VAL A 158 7.79 8.85 -1.07
CA VAL A 158 8.09 8.84 0.37
C VAL A 158 9.50 8.30 0.65
N VAL A 159 9.88 7.19 0.02
CA VAL A 159 11.23 6.63 0.14
C VAL A 159 12.28 7.62 -0.38
N TRP A 160 12.05 8.20 -1.54
CA TRP A 160 12.91 9.26 -2.07
C TRP A 160 12.98 10.46 -1.12
N GLY A 161 11.84 10.90 -0.61
CA GLY A 161 11.74 12.09 0.22
C GLY A 161 12.45 11.92 1.57
N ILE A 162 12.44 10.73 2.19
CA ILE A 162 13.22 10.49 3.40
C ILE A 162 14.73 10.43 3.10
N LEU A 163 15.13 9.94 1.92
CA LEU A 163 16.54 9.94 1.50
C LEU A 163 17.01 11.36 1.18
N LYS A 164 16.13 12.21 0.64
CA LYS A 164 16.37 13.65 0.51
C LYS A 164 16.48 14.33 1.87
N TRP A 165 15.59 14.00 2.79
CA TRP A 165 15.69 14.45 4.18
C TRP A 165 17.03 14.05 4.80
N ASP A 166 17.53 12.84 4.54
CA ASP A 166 18.79 12.33 5.09
C ASP A 166 20.01 13.20 4.75
N VAL A 167 20.03 13.77 3.54
CA VAL A 167 21.13 14.64 3.08
C VAL A 167 21.00 16.11 3.51
N ILE A 168 19.87 16.53 4.09
CA ILE A 168 19.66 17.91 4.57
C ILE A 168 20.24 18.07 5.97
N GLU A 169 21.08 19.09 6.17
CA GLU A 169 21.71 19.39 7.47
C GLU A 169 20.95 20.41 8.31
N ASP A 170 20.33 21.40 7.67
CA ASP A 170 19.51 22.39 8.36
C ASP A 170 18.27 21.72 8.97
N GLU A 171 18.20 21.70 10.30
CA GLU A 171 17.14 21.04 11.07
C GLU A 171 15.75 21.61 10.76
N SER A 172 15.63 22.91 10.51
CA SER A 172 14.36 23.53 10.16
C SER A 172 13.83 23.01 8.82
N LYS A 173 14.67 23.00 7.79
CA LYS A 173 14.34 22.42 6.48
C LYS A 173 14.07 20.93 6.60
N ALA A 174 14.85 20.20 7.38
CA ALA A 174 14.65 18.77 7.62
C ALA A 174 13.25 18.51 8.23
N ASN A 175 12.82 19.28 9.22
CA ASN A 175 11.48 19.12 9.81
C ASN A 175 10.35 19.40 8.81
N ARG A 176 10.51 20.35 7.88
CA ARG A 176 9.53 20.59 6.81
C ARG A 176 9.36 19.38 5.90
N TRP A 177 10.44 18.65 5.62
CA TRP A 177 10.38 17.40 4.86
C TRP A 177 9.64 16.30 5.62
N ILE A 178 9.82 16.17 6.94
CA ILE A 178 9.04 15.23 7.74
C ILE A 178 7.54 15.53 7.67
N ILE A 179 7.15 16.81 7.76
CA ILE A 179 5.75 17.23 7.64
C ILE A 179 5.21 16.95 6.23
N LEU A 180 6.00 17.22 5.18
CA LEU A 180 5.63 16.89 3.79
C LEU A 180 5.44 15.38 3.61
N LEU A 181 6.35 14.56 4.14
CA LEU A 181 6.24 13.11 4.09
C LEU A 181 4.99 12.61 4.82
N ALA A 182 4.66 13.22 5.96
CA ALA A 182 3.43 12.92 6.68
C ALA A 182 2.17 13.29 5.87
N TYR A 183 2.19 14.42 5.15
CA TYR A 183 1.11 14.79 4.23
C TYR A 183 0.94 13.79 3.09
N ILE A 184 2.04 13.43 2.43
CA ILE A 184 2.07 12.45 1.34
C ILE A 184 1.58 11.08 1.84
N MET A 185 1.96 10.69 3.06
CA MET A 185 1.43 9.49 3.72
C MET A 185 -0.09 9.58 3.94
N GLY A 186 -0.59 10.72 4.44
CA GLY A 186 -2.03 10.95 4.60
C GLY A 186 -2.80 10.88 3.28
N LEU A 187 -2.27 11.47 2.21
CA LEU A 187 -2.85 11.38 0.87
C LEU A 187 -2.90 9.93 0.36
N SER A 188 -1.82 9.17 0.58
CA SER A 188 -1.75 7.79 0.12
C SER A 188 -2.83 6.89 0.74
N ILE A 189 -3.32 7.19 1.94
CA ILE A 189 -4.45 6.48 2.57
C ILE A 189 -5.70 6.57 1.68
N GLY A 190 -5.94 7.72 1.03
CA GLY A 190 -7.02 7.92 0.07
C GLY A 190 -6.84 7.19 -1.27
N VAL A 191 -5.76 6.42 -1.44
CA VAL A 191 -5.46 5.60 -2.61
C VAL A 191 -5.37 4.13 -2.18
N HIS A 192 -4.41 3.82 -1.30
CA HIS A 192 -4.16 2.49 -0.78
C HIS A 192 -3.30 2.53 0.50
N LEU A 193 -3.54 1.62 1.45
CA LEU A 193 -2.87 1.60 2.76
C LEU A 193 -1.42 1.06 2.74
N LEU A 194 -0.98 0.45 1.63
CA LEU A 194 0.32 -0.22 1.50
C LEU A 194 1.50 0.70 1.81
N ASN A 195 1.38 1.99 1.53
CA ASN A 195 2.44 2.95 1.78
C ASN A 195 2.85 3.03 3.27
N LEU A 196 1.94 2.71 4.20
CA LEU A 196 2.24 2.66 5.64
C LEU A 196 3.35 1.64 5.96
N LEU A 197 3.47 0.56 5.18
CA LEU A 197 4.46 -0.49 5.38
C LEU A 197 5.90 -0.01 5.12
N THR A 198 6.08 1.19 4.56
CA THR A 198 7.40 1.83 4.44
C THR A 198 7.92 2.36 5.78
N LEU A 199 7.05 2.68 6.74
CA LEU A 199 7.39 3.37 7.99
C LEU A 199 8.54 2.71 8.77
N PRO A 200 8.62 1.37 8.89
CA PRO A 200 9.77 0.72 9.52
C PRO A 200 11.11 1.05 8.87
N ALA A 201 11.18 1.06 7.54
CA ALA A 201 12.38 1.42 6.81
C ALA A 201 12.71 2.91 6.93
N LEU A 202 11.71 3.80 6.86
CA LEU A 202 11.92 5.24 7.09
C LEU A 202 12.42 5.51 8.52
N GLY A 203 11.89 4.77 9.49
CA GLY A 203 12.33 4.81 10.89
C GLY A 203 13.80 4.45 11.04
N LEU A 204 14.27 3.40 10.37
CA LEU A 204 15.69 3.06 10.34
C LEU A 204 16.55 4.14 9.70
N ILE A 205 16.12 4.73 8.58
CA ILE A 205 16.84 5.86 7.95
C ILE A 205 16.94 7.04 8.94
N PHE A 206 15.85 7.37 9.62
CA PHE A 206 15.83 8.41 10.64
C PHE A 206 16.80 8.10 11.79
N TYR A 207 16.73 6.88 12.33
CA TYR A 207 17.56 6.44 13.43
C TYR A 207 19.05 6.46 13.06
N PHE A 208 19.41 5.93 11.90
CA PHE A 208 20.80 5.89 11.42
C PHE A 208 21.38 7.26 11.13
N LYS A 209 20.56 8.26 10.78
CA LYS A 209 21.01 9.65 10.63
C LYS A 209 21.30 10.30 11.99
N LYS A 210 20.40 10.11 12.96
CA LYS A 210 20.38 10.88 14.21
C LYS A 210 21.19 10.25 15.34
N TYR A 211 21.41 8.94 15.30
CA TYR A 211 21.98 8.19 16.41
C TYR A 211 23.05 7.21 15.95
N LYS A 212 23.96 6.88 16.87
CA LYS A 212 24.91 5.77 16.69
C LYS A 212 24.14 4.44 16.77
N PRO A 213 24.19 3.58 15.73
CA PRO A 213 23.37 2.37 15.72
C PRO A 213 23.80 1.36 16.79
N THR A 214 22.83 0.84 17.53
CA THR A 214 22.97 -0.30 18.44
C THR A 214 21.87 -1.31 18.16
N THR A 215 22.07 -2.58 18.52
CA THR A 215 21.05 -3.64 18.32
C THR A 215 19.72 -3.28 18.97
N TRP A 216 19.75 -2.81 20.22
CA TRP A 216 18.55 -2.38 20.94
C TRP A 216 17.92 -1.12 20.37
N GLY A 217 18.71 -0.19 19.84
CA GLY A 217 18.17 0.99 19.16
C GLY A 217 17.47 0.64 17.84
N VAL A 218 17.99 -0.33 17.09
CA VAL A 218 17.31 -0.88 15.91
C VAL A 218 16.00 -1.56 16.30
N ILE A 219 16.01 -2.44 17.31
CA ILE A 219 14.79 -3.11 17.80
C ILE A 219 13.75 -2.09 18.26
N ALA A 220 14.15 -1.11 19.07
CA ALA A 220 13.26 -0.06 19.54
C ALA A 220 12.68 0.76 18.38
N THR A 221 13.50 1.09 17.37
CA THR A 221 13.05 1.80 16.18
C THR A 221 12.01 1.00 15.40
N LEU A 222 12.23 -0.30 15.21
CA LEU A 222 11.28 -1.19 14.52
C LEU A 222 9.96 -1.33 15.30
N LEU A 223 10.01 -1.43 16.63
CA LEU A 223 8.82 -1.47 17.47
C LEU A 223 8.02 -0.17 17.41
N VAL A 224 8.70 0.99 17.50
CA VAL A 224 8.06 2.30 17.44
C VAL A 224 7.46 2.57 16.07
N SER A 225 8.20 2.28 15.00
CA SER A 225 7.69 2.44 13.62
C SER A 225 6.58 1.45 13.28
N GLY A 226 6.67 0.20 13.74
CA GLY A 226 5.59 -0.79 13.65
C GLY A 226 4.35 -0.36 14.42
N PHE A 227 4.51 0.23 15.61
CA PHE A 227 3.41 0.89 16.31
C PHE A 227 2.78 2.00 15.47
N PHE A 228 3.58 2.83 14.78
CA PHE A 228 3.02 3.87 13.90
C PHE A 228 2.22 3.30 12.72
N VAL A 229 2.61 2.14 12.17
CA VAL A 229 1.80 1.43 11.16
C VAL A 229 0.42 1.11 11.73
N LEU A 230 0.36 0.45 12.89
CA LEU A 230 -0.89 0.09 13.56
C LEU A 230 -1.70 1.32 14.01
N PHE A 231 -1.01 2.35 14.50
CA PHE A 231 -1.63 3.61 14.91
C PHE A 231 -2.36 4.27 13.75
N VAL A 232 -1.72 4.37 12.57
CA VAL A 232 -2.41 4.94 11.42
C VAL A 232 -3.52 4.01 10.92
N ASN A 233 -3.23 2.71 10.75
CA ASN A 233 -4.15 1.75 10.17
C ASN A 233 -5.41 1.52 11.02
N ASP A 234 -5.28 1.42 12.35
CA ASP A 234 -6.37 1.02 13.25
C ASP A 234 -6.94 2.20 14.05
N ILE A 235 -6.10 3.16 14.44
CA ILE A 235 -6.53 4.29 15.27
C ILE A 235 -6.94 5.50 14.42
N ILE A 236 -6.17 5.87 13.40
CA ILE A 236 -6.52 7.02 12.56
C ILE A 236 -7.66 6.67 11.61
N VAL A 237 -7.47 5.65 10.77
CA VAL A 237 -8.37 5.39 9.64
C VAL A 237 -9.78 5.00 10.12
N PRO A 238 -10.00 3.85 10.81
CA PRO A 238 -11.32 3.50 11.33
C PRO A 238 -11.56 4.00 12.77
N GLY A 239 -10.52 4.27 13.56
CA GLY A 239 -10.66 4.62 14.98
C GLY A 239 -11.22 6.03 15.22
N LEU A 240 -10.74 7.06 14.52
CA LEU A 240 -11.28 8.42 14.64
C LEU A 240 -12.76 8.49 14.22
N PRO A 241 -13.20 7.90 13.10
CA PRO A 241 -14.62 7.80 12.78
C PRO A 241 -15.42 6.98 13.79
N THR A 242 -14.84 5.95 14.41
CA THR A 242 -15.51 5.18 15.48
C THR A 242 -15.79 6.08 16.68
N LEU A 243 -14.80 6.87 17.12
CA LEU A 243 -14.96 7.81 18.22
C LEU A 243 -15.99 8.91 17.87
N ALA A 244 -15.99 9.40 16.64
CA ALA A 244 -17.03 10.32 16.16
C ALA A 244 -18.43 9.67 16.21
N GLY A 245 -18.53 8.37 15.91
CA GLY A 245 -19.75 7.59 16.05
C GLY A 245 -20.22 7.46 17.51
N GLU A 246 -19.31 7.27 18.47
CA GLU A 246 -19.66 7.24 19.89
C GLU A 246 -20.24 8.59 20.36
N PHE A 247 -19.65 9.71 19.93
CA PHE A 247 -20.21 11.04 20.14
C PHE A 247 -21.59 11.15 19.50
N GLU A 248 -21.74 10.70 18.26
CA GLU A 248 -23.01 10.70 17.54
C GLU A 248 -24.11 9.96 18.32
N LEU A 249 -23.83 8.77 18.85
CA LEU A 249 -24.80 8.03 19.67
C LEU A 249 -25.17 8.79 20.94
N PHE A 250 -24.19 9.37 21.64
CA PHE A 250 -24.46 10.10 22.88
C PHE A 250 -25.35 11.33 22.63
N PHE A 251 -24.99 12.17 21.65
CA PHE A 251 -25.72 13.40 21.39
C PHE A 251 -27.11 13.14 20.78
N VAL A 252 -27.25 12.15 19.90
CA VAL A 252 -28.56 11.83 19.30
C VAL A 252 -29.42 11.00 20.26
N ASN A 253 -28.93 9.87 20.77
CA ASN A 253 -29.76 8.93 21.53
C ASN A 253 -29.96 9.34 23.00
N THR A 254 -28.98 10.02 23.62
CA THR A 254 -29.05 10.40 25.05
C THR A 254 -29.51 11.85 25.23
N ILE A 255 -28.94 12.79 24.47
CA ILE A 255 -29.31 14.20 24.59
C ILE A 255 -30.57 14.53 23.76
N GLY A 256 -30.82 13.81 22.66
CA GLY A 256 -31.98 14.04 21.79
C GLY A 256 -31.75 15.13 20.74
N LEU A 257 -30.49 15.40 20.37
CA LEU A 257 -30.17 16.32 19.29
C LEU A 257 -30.38 15.68 17.90
N PRO A 258 -30.50 16.48 16.82
CA PRO A 258 -30.59 15.97 15.46
C PRO A 258 -29.36 15.16 15.05
N PHE A 259 -29.55 14.25 14.08
CA PHE A 259 -28.46 13.51 13.43
C PHE A 259 -27.36 14.43 12.90
N GLY A 260 -26.11 13.99 13.05
CA GLY A 260 -24.88 14.70 12.70
C GLY A 260 -24.36 15.62 13.81
N SER A 261 -25.15 15.89 14.86
CA SER A 261 -24.76 16.81 15.94
C SER A 261 -23.53 16.32 16.71
N GLY A 262 -23.45 15.01 17.03
CA GLY A 262 -22.31 14.47 17.76
C GLY A 262 -21.04 14.44 16.92
N VAL A 263 -21.15 14.12 15.64
CA VAL A 263 -20.02 14.23 14.69
C VAL A 263 -19.50 15.66 14.60
N ILE A 264 -20.38 16.67 14.48
CA ILE A 264 -19.98 18.08 14.41
C ILE A 264 -19.26 18.50 15.71
N VAL A 265 -19.82 18.17 16.87
CA VAL A 265 -19.20 18.48 18.17
C VAL A 265 -17.82 17.83 18.27
N PHE A 266 -17.71 16.55 17.89
CA PHE A 266 -16.44 15.84 17.86
C PHE A 266 -15.41 16.57 16.97
N CYS A 267 -15.77 16.90 15.72
CA CYS A 267 -14.87 17.60 14.80
C CYS A 267 -14.41 18.96 15.33
N VAL A 268 -15.32 19.75 15.92
CA VAL A 268 -14.96 21.06 16.51
C VAL A 268 -13.99 20.89 17.67
N LEU A 269 -14.28 20.00 18.61
CA LEU A 269 -13.40 19.73 19.76
C LEU A 269 -12.05 19.18 19.30
N PHE A 270 -12.03 18.30 18.30
CA PHE A 270 -10.82 17.74 17.73
C PHE A 270 -9.93 18.81 17.09
N VAL A 271 -10.50 19.70 16.27
CA VAL A 271 -9.77 20.82 15.65
C VAL A 271 -9.25 21.81 16.69
N ILE A 272 -10.07 22.16 17.69
CA ILE A 272 -9.64 23.03 18.80
C ILE A 272 -8.50 22.37 19.58
N GLY A 273 -8.60 21.06 19.87
CA GLY A 273 -7.57 20.30 20.57
C GLY A 273 -6.23 20.31 19.82
N ILE A 274 -6.24 20.04 18.51
CA ILE A 274 -5.05 20.12 17.66
C ILE A 274 -4.47 21.54 17.67
N PHE A 275 -5.31 22.56 17.48
CA PHE A 275 -4.87 23.96 17.46
C PHE A 275 -4.22 24.38 18.78
N LEU A 276 -4.86 24.07 19.91
CA LEU A 276 -4.32 24.36 21.24
C LEU A 276 -3.03 23.57 21.51
N GLY A 277 -2.96 22.31 21.09
CA GLY A 277 -1.75 21.49 21.21
C GLY A 277 -0.57 22.05 20.41
N ILE A 278 -0.81 22.47 19.16
CA ILE A 278 0.20 23.13 18.32
C ILE A 278 0.65 24.43 18.97
N ARG A 279 -0.29 25.29 19.40
CA ARG A 279 0.03 26.55 20.07
C ARG A 279 0.84 26.32 21.34
N PHE A 280 0.44 25.36 22.18
CA PHE A 280 1.15 25.02 23.42
C PHE A 280 2.58 24.56 23.16
N THR A 281 2.78 23.67 22.19
CA THR A 281 4.11 23.17 21.83
C THR A 281 5.00 24.26 21.22
N GLN A 282 4.43 25.19 20.45
CA GLN A 282 5.16 26.36 19.92
C GLN A 282 5.58 27.32 21.04
N GLN A 283 4.65 27.70 21.92
CA GLN A 283 4.93 28.64 23.01
C GLN A 283 6.01 28.14 23.98
N ARG A 284 6.13 26.81 24.14
CA ARG A 284 7.14 26.17 25.00
C ARG A 284 8.39 25.70 24.24
N ASN A 285 8.53 26.03 22.96
CA ASN A 285 9.66 25.59 22.12
C ASN A 285 9.87 24.07 22.09
N MET A 286 8.80 23.28 22.18
CA MET A 286 8.83 21.82 22.16
C MET A 286 8.92 21.30 20.72
N VAL A 287 10.07 21.48 20.07
CA VAL A 287 10.25 21.26 18.61
C VAL A 287 9.82 19.87 18.15
N ILE A 288 10.20 18.81 18.86
CA ILE A 288 9.86 17.43 18.51
C ILE A 288 8.33 17.22 18.56
N TRP A 289 7.70 17.61 19.66
CA TRP A 289 6.25 17.49 19.85
C TRP A 289 5.46 18.33 18.87
N ASN A 290 5.96 19.54 18.55
CA ASN A 290 5.35 20.38 17.54
C ASN A 290 5.42 19.74 16.15
N THR A 291 6.57 19.17 15.78
CA THR A 291 6.75 18.48 14.51
C THR A 291 5.86 17.23 14.42
N LEU A 292 5.72 16.48 15.51
CA LEU A 292 4.81 15.33 15.58
C LEU A 292 3.34 15.74 15.44
N LEU A 293 2.90 16.78 16.15
CA LEU A 293 1.53 17.29 16.04
C LEU A 293 1.22 17.86 14.64
N LEU A 294 2.18 18.56 14.03
CA LEU A 294 2.05 19.02 12.65
C LEU A 294 1.98 17.84 11.69
N SER A 295 2.87 16.85 11.83
CA SER A 295 2.85 15.64 11.00
C SER A 295 1.50 14.91 11.11
N PHE A 296 1.00 14.72 12.34
CA PHE A 296 -0.33 14.17 12.58
C PHE A 296 -1.42 14.99 11.88
N THR A 297 -1.40 16.32 12.02
CA THR A 297 -2.36 17.22 11.37
C THR A 297 -2.35 17.06 9.86
N PHE A 298 -1.16 16.98 9.23
CA PHE A 298 -1.04 16.81 7.79
C PHE A 298 -1.45 15.42 7.30
N ILE A 299 -1.28 14.37 8.12
CA ILE A 299 -1.88 13.04 7.84
C ILE A 299 -3.40 13.17 7.78
N ILE A 300 -4.02 13.83 8.77
CA ILE A 300 -5.47 14.05 8.79
C ILE A 300 -5.92 14.86 7.58
N ILE A 301 -5.21 15.93 7.21
CA ILE A 301 -5.52 16.73 6.02
C ILE A 301 -5.50 15.86 4.75
N GLY A 302 -4.51 14.98 4.59
CA GLY A 302 -4.48 14.04 3.46
C GLY A 302 -5.64 13.03 3.48
N TYR A 303 -5.99 12.56 4.68
CA TYR A 303 -7.10 11.64 4.90
C TYR A 303 -8.48 12.25 4.61
N LEU A 304 -8.62 13.58 4.61
CA LEU A 304 -9.91 14.26 4.36
C LEU A 304 -10.56 13.93 3.00
N SER A 305 -9.81 13.40 2.03
CA SER A 305 -10.39 12.90 0.77
C SER A 305 -11.55 11.91 1.00
N TYR A 306 -11.51 11.14 2.09
CA TYR A 306 -12.57 10.23 2.52
C TYR A 306 -13.93 10.87 2.82
N ALA A 307 -13.97 12.17 3.11
CA ALA A 307 -15.24 12.89 3.24
C ALA A 307 -16.07 12.78 1.96
N THR A 308 -15.41 12.66 0.79
CA THR A 308 -16.06 12.46 -0.51
C THR A 308 -16.94 11.22 -0.52
N ILE A 309 -16.52 10.12 0.12
CA ILE A 309 -17.30 8.87 0.15
C ILE A 309 -18.67 9.11 0.82
N VAL A 310 -18.68 9.75 1.99
CA VAL A 310 -19.93 10.02 2.73
C VAL A 310 -20.79 11.03 1.97
N ILE A 311 -20.19 12.09 1.44
CA ILE A 311 -20.90 13.13 0.66
C ILE A 311 -21.57 12.51 -0.57
N ARG A 312 -20.83 11.70 -1.33
CA ARG A 312 -21.34 11.07 -2.56
C ARG A 312 -22.35 9.98 -2.24
N SER A 313 -22.13 9.18 -1.19
CA SER A 313 -23.13 8.19 -0.78
C SER A 313 -24.49 8.81 -0.42
N ASN A 314 -24.51 10.00 0.17
CA ASN A 314 -25.75 10.74 0.46
C ASN A 314 -26.47 11.27 -0.79
N PHE A 315 -25.75 11.47 -1.90
CA PHE A 315 -26.35 11.83 -3.19
C PHE A 315 -26.98 10.62 -3.91
N ASP A 316 -26.79 9.42 -3.38
CA ASP A 316 -27.34 8.15 -3.88
C ASP A 316 -26.99 7.85 -5.35
N PRO A 317 -25.68 7.81 -5.70
CA PRO A 317 -25.24 7.51 -7.06
C PRO A 317 -25.58 6.08 -7.47
N PRO A 318 -25.58 5.76 -8.79
CA PRO A 318 -25.83 4.41 -9.29
C PRO A 318 -24.93 3.33 -8.68
N ILE A 319 -23.62 3.55 -8.60
CA ILE A 319 -22.68 2.71 -7.85
C ILE A 319 -22.50 3.33 -6.46
N ASN A 320 -23.15 2.72 -5.46
CA ASN A 320 -23.10 3.17 -4.07
C ASN A 320 -22.79 1.99 -3.14
N GLU A 321 -21.60 1.40 -3.28
CA GLU A 321 -21.23 0.19 -2.53
C GLU A 321 -21.35 0.39 -1.02
N ASN A 322 -22.10 -0.51 -0.37
CA ASN A 322 -22.47 -0.49 1.05
C ASN A 322 -23.18 0.77 1.57
N ALA A 323 -23.44 1.76 0.72
CA ALA A 323 -24.13 3.00 1.02
C ALA A 323 -23.71 3.67 2.37
N PRO A 324 -22.44 4.08 2.55
CA PRO A 324 -21.95 4.74 3.76
C PRO A 324 -22.50 6.18 3.93
N LYS A 325 -23.80 6.31 4.21
CA LYS A 325 -24.54 7.59 4.29
C LYS A 325 -24.36 8.33 5.62
N ASP A 326 -23.95 7.65 6.68
CA ASP A 326 -23.73 8.23 8.01
C ASP A 326 -22.50 7.62 8.70
N VAL A 327 -22.07 8.22 9.82
CA VAL A 327 -20.84 7.81 10.52
C VAL A 327 -20.81 6.33 10.91
N MET A 328 -21.95 5.72 11.24
CA MET A 328 -22.01 4.29 11.58
C MET A 328 -21.74 3.43 10.36
N SER A 329 -22.49 3.68 9.28
CA SER A 329 -22.29 2.99 8.00
C SER A 329 -20.90 3.22 7.41
N PHE A 330 -20.33 4.41 7.59
CA PHE A 330 -18.99 4.77 7.16
C PHE A 330 -17.90 4.02 7.95
N VAL A 331 -18.07 3.86 9.27
CA VAL A 331 -17.17 3.02 10.08
C VAL A 331 -17.21 1.56 9.61
N ARG A 332 -18.39 1.01 9.30
CA ARG A 332 -18.52 -0.35 8.77
C ARG A 332 -17.84 -0.51 7.41
N TYR A 333 -18.00 0.49 6.54
CA TYR A 333 -17.33 0.57 5.24
C TYR A 333 -15.80 0.54 5.41
N LEU A 334 -15.22 1.43 6.22
CA LEU A 334 -13.76 1.47 6.45
C LEU A 334 -13.21 0.19 7.09
N LYS A 335 -13.96 -0.41 8.03
CA LYS A 335 -13.58 -1.68 8.67
C LYS A 335 -13.81 -2.90 7.77
N ARG A 336 -14.46 -2.72 6.62
CA ARG A 336 -14.80 -3.78 5.66
C ARG A 336 -15.57 -4.93 6.30
N GLU A 337 -16.53 -4.60 7.15
CA GLU A 337 -17.22 -5.60 7.98
C GLU A 337 -17.97 -6.66 7.14
N GLN A 338 -18.33 -6.34 5.90
CA GLN A 338 -18.95 -7.27 4.95
C GLN A 338 -18.10 -8.48 4.58
N TYR A 339 -16.77 -8.39 4.66
CA TYR A 339 -15.88 -9.50 4.29
C TYR A 339 -15.63 -10.47 5.46
N GLY A 340 -16.25 -10.22 6.63
CA GLY A 340 -16.05 -11.02 7.83
C GLY A 340 -14.67 -10.86 8.45
N SER A 341 -14.36 -11.75 9.41
CA SER A 341 -13.07 -11.76 10.10
C SER A 341 -12.11 -12.77 9.46
N ARG A 342 -10.82 -12.41 9.43
CA ARG A 342 -9.74 -13.30 8.98
C ARG A 342 -8.81 -13.57 10.16
N PRO A 343 -8.76 -14.79 10.70
CA PRO A 343 -7.91 -15.10 11.84
C PRO A 343 -6.43 -15.11 11.41
N LEU A 344 -5.68 -14.04 11.72
CA LEU A 344 -4.27 -13.93 11.32
C LEU A 344 -3.31 -14.59 12.32
N LEU A 345 -3.54 -14.43 13.63
CA LEU A 345 -2.62 -14.92 14.66
C LEU A 345 -3.09 -16.20 15.34
N TYR A 346 -4.40 -16.34 15.51
CA TYR A 346 -5.00 -17.48 16.19
C TYR A 346 -6.45 -17.67 15.70
N GLY A 347 -6.87 -18.91 15.52
CA GLY A 347 -8.22 -19.22 15.04
C GLY A 347 -8.40 -20.67 14.56
N PRO A 348 -9.58 -20.97 13.99
CA PRO A 348 -9.96 -22.33 13.61
C PRO A 348 -9.24 -22.84 12.36
N TYR A 349 -9.15 -24.17 12.23
CA TYR A 349 -8.99 -24.81 10.94
C TYR A 349 -10.30 -24.82 10.15
N PHE A 350 -10.23 -24.98 8.83
CA PHE A 350 -11.42 -25.08 7.96
C PHE A 350 -12.33 -26.28 8.28
N THR A 351 -11.80 -27.30 8.98
CA THR A 351 -12.57 -28.46 9.46
C THR A 351 -13.19 -28.25 10.85
N ALA A 352 -12.98 -27.09 11.46
CA ALA A 352 -13.41 -26.84 12.84
C ALA A 352 -14.93 -26.80 12.93
N GLN A 353 -15.50 -27.57 13.85
CA GLN A 353 -16.93 -27.51 14.11
C GLN A 353 -17.28 -26.26 14.93
N LEU A 354 -18.35 -25.59 14.51
CA LEU A 354 -18.93 -24.48 15.24
C LEU A 354 -19.77 -25.03 16.40
N ILE A 355 -19.45 -24.63 17.63
CA ILE A 355 -20.08 -25.16 18.85
C ILE A 355 -21.00 -24.17 19.54
N ASP A 356 -20.78 -22.86 19.37
CA ASP A 356 -21.57 -21.81 20.00
C ASP A 356 -21.45 -20.48 19.23
N PHE A 357 -22.35 -19.56 19.52
CA PHE A 357 -22.36 -18.20 18.98
C PHE A 357 -22.43 -17.20 20.14
N LYS A 358 -21.47 -16.27 20.17
CA LYS A 358 -21.51 -15.14 21.11
C LYS A 358 -22.04 -13.91 20.42
N GLN A 359 -22.98 -13.22 21.08
CA GLN A 359 -23.39 -11.88 20.66
C GLN A 359 -22.28 -10.88 20.99
N GLY A 360 -21.64 -10.37 19.95
CA GLY A 360 -20.67 -9.29 20.00
C GLY A 360 -21.32 -7.91 20.05
N ALA A 361 -20.58 -6.91 19.57
CA ALA A 361 -20.97 -5.50 19.64
C ALA A 361 -22.29 -5.21 18.89
N ALA A 362 -23.05 -4.25 19.42
CA ALA A 362 -24.27 -3.75 18.79
C ALA A 362 -23.96 -3.03 17.47
N VAL A 363 -24.76 -3.34 16.46
CA VAL A 363 -24.73 -2.66 15.16
C VAL A 363 -25.85 -1.63 15.13
N TYR A 364 -25.45 -0.36 15.13
CA TYR A 364 -26.38 0.76 15.07
C TYR A 364 -26.66 1.14 13.62
N THR A 365 -27.94 1.40 13.33
CA THR A 365 -28.38 1.93 12.05
C THR A 365 -29.27 3.14 12.31
N LYS A 366 -29.22 4.11 11.41
CA LYS A 366 -30.02 5.33 11.49
C LYS A 366 -31.52 4.98 11.36
N GLY A 367 -32.29 5.20 12.43
CA GLY A 367 -33.74 5.09 12.44
C GLY A 367 -34.41 6.42 12.04
N LYS A 368 -35.70 6.57 12.40
CA LYS A 368 -36.46 7.79 12.07
C LYS A 368 -35.97 9.01 12.87
N ASP A 369 -35.86 8.85 14.18
CA ASP A 369 -35.55 9.95 15.11
C ASP A 369 -34.24 9.72 15.89
N LYS A 370 -33.75 8.47 15.95
CA LYS A 370 -32.54 8.08 16.68
C LYS A 370 -31.84 6.88 16.04
N TYR A 371 -30.63 6.55 16.48
CA TYR A 371 -29.96 5.32 16.09
C TYR A 371 -30.58 4.12 16.82
N GLU A 372 -30.88 3.08 16.07
CA GLU A 372 -31.50 1.84 16.56
C GLU A 372 -30.53 0.67 16.40
N ILE A 373 -30.58 -0.28 17.34
CA ILE A 373 -29.81 -1.51 17.23
C ILE A 373 -30.56 -2.42 16.27
N THR A 374 -30.03 -2.60 15.06
CA THR A 374 -30.64 -3.46 14.04
C THR A 374 -30.05 -4.86 14.04
N ASP A 375 -28.82 -5.00 14.52
CA ASP A 375 -28.12 -6.28 14.55
C ASP A 375 -27.07 -6.30 15.67
N ARG A 376 -26.49 -7.47 15.93
CA ARG A 376 -25.29 -7.63 16.76
C ARG A 376 -24.29 -8.48 16.01
N LYS A 377 -23.01 -8.08 16.08
CA LYS A 377 -21.94 -8.89 15.50
C LYS A 377 -21.98 -10.29 16.09
N VAL A 378 -21.81 -11.30 15.25
CA VAL A 378 -21.78 -12.69 15.69
C VAL A 378 -20.34 -13.13 15.80
N GLU A 379 -19.94 -13.55 17.00
CA GLU A 379 -18.64 -14.16 17.25
C GLU A 379 -18.80 -15.69 17.27
N TYR A 380 -18.24 -16.33 16.25
CA TYR A 380 -18.27 -17.78 16.09
C TYR A 380 -17.32 -18.46 17.08
N VAL A 381 -17.86 -19.36 17.91
CA VAL A 381 -17.07 -20.17 18.85
C VAL A 381 -16.86 -21.55 18.23
N TYR A 382 -15.61 -21.86 17.89
CA TYR A 382 -15.21 -23.14 17.30
C TYR A 382 -14.68 -24.11 18.36
N GLU A 383 -14.74 -25.41 18.06
CA GLU A 383 -14.17 -26.47 18.90
C GLU A 383 -12.71 -26.13 19.30
N PRO A 384 -12.38 -25.99 20.60
CA PRO A 384 -11.04 -25.58 21.04
C PRO A 384 -9.91 -26.50 20.56
N SER A 385 -10.19 -27.80 20.37
CA SER A 385 -9.25 -28.79 19.88
C SER A 385 -8.87 -28.60 18.40
N GLN A 386 -9.65 -27.83 17.64
CA GLN A 386 -9.46 -27.56 16.21
C GLN A 386 -9.07 -26.10 15.92
N GLN A 387 -8.52 -25.42 16.93
CA GLN A 387 -7.94 -24.09 16.79
C GLN A 387 -6.40 -24.18 16.79
N THR A 388 -5.76 -23.21 16.15
CA THR A 388 -4.31 -23.19 16.04
C THR A 388 -3.78 -21.76 16.03
N ILE A 389 -2.49 -21.63 16.33
CA ILE A 389 -1.74 -20.41 16.03
C ILE A 389 -1.48 -20.33 14.52
N LEU A 390 -1.50 -19.12 13.97
CA LEU A 390 -1.27 -18.85 12.56
C LEU A 390 -2.12 -19.74 11.61
N PRO A 391 -3.46 -19.74 11.73
CA PRO A 391 -4.31 -20.57 10.88
C PRO A 391 -4.23 -20.04 9.44
N ARG A 392 -3.78 -20.86 8.49
CA ARG A 392 -3.64 -20.50 7.07
C ARG A 392 -4.74 -21.10 6.20
N ALA A 393 -5.32 -22.22 6.64
CA ALA A 393 -6.50 -22.83 6.05
C ALA A 393 -7.65 -22.85 7.06
N TRP A 394 -8.45 -21.79 7.06
CA TRP A 394 -9.49 -21.54 8.05
C TRP A 394 -10.90 -21.41 7.46
N ASN A 395 -11.03 -21.03 6.17
CA ASN A 395 -12.33 -20.82 5.54
C ASN A 395 -12.93 -22.14 5.01
N PRO A 396 -14.05 -22.64 5.56
CA PRO A 396 -14.69 -23.86 5.06
C PRO A 396 -15.09 -23.81 3.57
N GLU A 397 -15.34 -22.63 3.01
CA GLU A 397 -15.70 -22.46 1.59
C GLU A 397 -14.58 -22.86 0.62
N HIS A 398 -13.33 -22.93 1.10
CA HIS A 398 -12.17 -23.34 0.32
C HIS A 398 -11.65 -24.73 0.70
N LYS A 399 -12.47 -25.52 1.42
CA LYS A 399 -12.15 -26.86 1.91
C LYS A 399 -11.48 -27.73 0.85
N ASP A 400 -12.08 -27.85 -0.34
CA ASP A 400 -11.58 -28.74 -1.38
C ASP A 400 -10.18 -28.36 -1.87
N SER A 401 -9.91 -27.06 -1.98
CA SER A 401 -8.60 -26.55 -2.36
C SER A 401 -7.57 -26.77 -1.26
N TYR A 402 -7.94 -26.56 0.01
CA TYR A 402 -7.07 -26.84 1.15
C TYR A 402 -6.72 -28.32 1.22
N MET A 403 -7.71 -29.19 1.13
CA MET A 403 -7.50 -30.63 1.18
C MET A 403 -6.59 -31.12 0.05
N ARG A 404 -6.82 -30.63 -1.19
CA ARG A 404 -5.99 -30.98 -2.35
C ARG A 404 -4.53 -30.56 -2.16
N ILE A 405 -4.28 -29.35 -1.69
CA ILE A 405 -2.92 -28.81 -1.51
C ILE A 405 -2.21 -29.48 -0.32
N MET A 406 -2.95 -29.74 0.76
CA MET A 406 -2.41 -30.39 1.96
C MET A 406 -2.32 -31.92 1.85
N GLY A 407 -2.89 -32.52 0.80
CA GLY A 407 -2.97 -33.98 0.63
C GLY A 407 -3.89 -34.67 1.64
N LEU A 408 -4.95 -34.00 2.09
CA LEU A 408 -5.91 -34.54 3.06
C LEU A 408 -7.02 -35.34 2.38
N LYS A 409 -7.46 -36.43 3.03
CA LYS A 409 -8.67 -37.17 2.64
C LYS A 409 -9.91 -36.64 3.35
N GLU A 410 -11.08 -36.96 2.81
CA GLU A 410 -12.36 -36.58 3.41
C GLU A 410 -12.46 -37.07 4.85
N GLY A 411 -12.77 -36.14 5.77
CA GLY A 411 -12.85 -36.40 7.21
C GLY A 411 -11.52 -36.28 7.98
N GLU A 412 -10.38 -36.13 7.30
CA GLU A 412 -9.10 -35.89 7.98
C GLU A 412 -9.00 -34.46 8.53
N LYS A 413 -8.53 -34.33 9.77
CA LYS A 413 -8.26 -33.04 10.40
C LYS A 413 -6.83 -32.59 10.05
N PRO A 414 -6.61 -31.33 9.64
CA PRO A 414 -5.28 -30.83 9.34
C PRO A 414 -4.41 -30.78 10.59
N THR A 415 -3.17 -31.22 10.45
CA THR A 415 -2.13 -31.00 11.46
C THR A 415 -1.53 -29.60 11.34
N PHE A 416 -0.87 -29.12 12.39
CA PHE A 416 -0.13 -27.85 12.33
C PHE A 416 0.96 -27.86 11.25
N SER A 417 1.61 -29.01 11.04
CA SER A 417 2.61 -29.17 9.98
C SER A 417 2.00 -29.00 8.59
N GLN A 418 0.83 -29.59 8.32
CA GLN A 418 0.11 -29.41 7.04
C GLN A 418 -0.38 -27.96 6.85
N ASN A 419 -0.77 -27.28 7.93
CA ASN A 419 -1.09 -25.85 7.90
C ASN A 419 0.11 -25.00 7.47
N LEU A 420 1.30 -25.27 8.02
CA LEU A 420 2.53 -24.60 7.59
C LEU A 420 2.93 -25.01 6.17
N GLN A 421 2.74 -26.28 5.79
CA GLN A 421 2.99 -26.74 4.42
C GLN A 421 2.15 -25.94 3.43
N TYR A 422 0.86 -25.74 3.71
CA TYR A 422 0.00 -24.89 2.88
C TYR A 422 0.50 -23.44 2.80
N MET A 423 0.98 -22.89 3.92
CA MET A 423 1.61 -21.56 3.95
C MET A 423 2.77 -21.48 2.96
N PHE A 424 3.72 -22.41 3.06
CA PHE A 424 4.95 -22.34 2.28
C PHE A 424 4.74 -22.73 0.82
N GLN A 425 3.94 -23.76 0.54
CA GLN A 425 3.71 -24.25 -0.83
C GLN A 425 2.77 -23.34 -1.61
N HIS A 426 1.65 -22.94 -1.00
CA HIS A 426 0.63 -22.20 -1.72
C HIS A 426 0.75 -20.69 -1.51
N GLN A 427 0.67 -20.19 -0.27
CA GLN A 427 0.67 -18.74 -0.04
C GLN A 427 2.02 -18.10 -0.40
N ILE A 428 3.12 -18.65 0.09
CA ILE A 428 4.46 -18.11 -0.22
C ILE A 428 4.92 -18.63 -1.58
N GLY A 429 4.83 -19.92 -1.86
CA GLY A 429 5.29 -20.51 -3.12
C GLY A 429 4.49 -20.06 -4.34
N THR A 430 3.20 -20.38 -4.36
CA THR A 430 2.33 -20.15 -5.53
C THR A 430 1.86 -18.69 -5.66
N MET A 431 1.48 -18.05 -4.55
CA MET A 431 0.88 -16.71 -4.59
C MET A 431 1.90 -15.56 -4.54
N TYR A 432 3.12 -15.81 -4.03
CA TYR A 432 4.18 -14.78 -3.97
C TYR A 432 5.40 -15.13 -4.84
N LEU A 433 6.15 -16.18 -4.50
CA LEU A 433 7.42 -16.53 -5.15
C LEU A 433 7.25 -16.75 -6.64
N ARG A 434 6.15 -17.35 -7.09
CA ARG A 434 5.82 -17.49 -8.50
C ARG A 434 5.86 -16.16 -9.25
N TYR A 435 5.13 -15.16 -8.77
CA TYR A 435 5.10 -13.83 -9.38
C TYR A 435 6.44 -13.13 -9.24
N PHE A 436 7.12 -13.27 -8.09
CA PHE A 436 8.49 -12.78 -7.94
C PHE A 436 9.41 -13.35 -9.03
N PHE A 437 9.37 -14.67 -9.28
CA PHE A 437 10.17 -15.29 -10.33
C PHE A 437 9.71 -14.93 -11.75
N TRP A 438 8.43 -14.65 -11.99
CA TRP A 438 7.99 -14.12 -13.28
C TRP A 438 8.69 -12.80 -13.63
N ASN A 439 8.98 -11.96 -12.64
CA ASN A 439 9.69 -10.71 -12.87
C ASN A 439 11.18 -10.89 -13.19
N PHE A 440 11.83 -11.97 -12.73
CA PHE A 440 13.30 -12.06 -12.74
C PHE A 440 13.89 -13.34 -13.35
N ALA A 441 13.08 -14.37 -13.60
CA ALA A 441 13.50 -15.64 -14.18
C ALA A 441 12.75 -15.94 -15.48
N GLY A 442 11.41 -15.91 -15.45
CA GLY A 442 10.58 -16.15 -16.62
C GLY A 442 9.21 -16.71 -16.27
N ARG A 443 8.28 -16.61 -17.22
CA ARG A 443 6.88 -17.04 -17.12
C ARG A 443 6.53 -17.95 -18.29
N GLU A 444 5.77 -19.01 -18.00
CA GLU A 444 5.44 -20.04 -19.01
C GLU A 444 4.43 -19.58 -20.06
N SER A 445 3.44 -18.78 -19.67
CA SER A 445 2.37 -18.21 -20.52
C SER A 445 1.59 -17.15 -19.75
N ASP A 446 0.73 -16.38 -20.43
CA ASP A 446 -0.18 -15.43 -19.79
C ASP A 446 -1.42 -16.06 -19.13
N GLU A 447 -1.62 -17.38 -19.29
CA GLU A 447 -2.78 -18.12 -18.79
C GLU A 447 -2.85 -18.24 -17.26
N GLN A 448 -4.07 -18.35 -16.74
CA GLN A 448 -4.29 -18.51 -15.30
C GLN A 448 -3.65 -19.82 -14.81
N GLY A 449 -2.81 -19.69 -13.77
CA GLY A 449 -2.13 -20.84 -13.19
C GLY A 449 -0.79 -21.19 -13.84
N ALA A 450 -0.32 -20.40 -14.82
CA ALA A 450 1.00 -20.59 -15.43
C ALA A 450 2.12 -20.79 -14.41
N GLY A 451 3.12 -21.59 -14.76
CA GLY A 451 4.30 -21.83 -13.93
C GLY A 451 5.40 -20.79 -14.13
N ILE A 452 6.53 -21.06 -13.47
CA ILE A 452 7.78 -20.31 -13.65
C ILE A 452 8.56 -20.98 -14.77
N LEU A 453 9.12 -20.21 -15.69
CA LEU A 453 10.03 -20.75 -16.69
C LEU A 453 11.48 -20.61 -16.22
N GLY A 454 12.14 -21.74 -15.93
CA GLY A 454 13.53 -21.76 -15.50
C GLY A 454 14.54 -21.55 -16.63
N PRO A 455 15.82 -21.27 -16.30
CA PRO A 455 16.85 -20.92 -17.29
C PRO A 455 17.14 -22.02 -18.30
N TRP A 456 16.89 -23.28 -17.96
CA TRP A 456 17.17 -24.45 -18.81
C TRP A 456 15.95 -24.90 -19.61
N ASN A 457 14.76 -24.36 -19.32
CA ASN A 457 13.49 -24.81 -19.90
C ASN A 457 13.13 -24.12 -21.23
N TRP A 458 14.03 -23.28 -21.77
CA TRP A 458 13.79 -22.54 -23.02
C TRP A 458 13.67 -23.45 -24.25
N SER A 459 14.35 -24.60 -24.24
CA SER A 459 14.35 -25.57 -25.34
C SER A 459 13.37 -26.73 -25.14
N GLU A 460 12.54 -26.70 -24.09
CA GLU A 460 11.54 -27.74 -23.87
C GLU A 460 10.46 -27.72 -24.94
N LYS A 461 10.12 -28.90 -25.47
CA LYS A 461 9.02 -29.05 -26.41
C LYS A 461 7.70 -28.89 -25.66
N VAL A 462 7.08 -27.73 -25.82
CA VAL A 462 5.74 -27.42 -25.33
C VAL A 462 4.75 -27.41 -26.49
N PRO A 463 3.43 -27.60 -26.25
CA PRO A 463 2.41 -27.46 -27.28
C PRO A 463 2.51 -26.12 -28.02
N ASP A 464 2.18 -26.08 -29.32
CA ASP A 464 2.30 -24.89 -30.16
C ASP A 464 1.56 -23.67 -29.61
N ALA A 465 0.44 -23.88 -28.92
CA ALA A 465 -0.31 -22.83 -28.26
C ALA A 465 0.50 -22.11 -27.16
N ILE A 466 1.33 -22.84 -26.41
CA ILE A 466 2.21 -22.27 -25.37
C ILE A 466 3.50 -21.75 -26.00
N ALA A 467 4.06 -22.46 -26.98
CA ALA A 467 5.30 -22.07 -27.65
C ALA A 467 5.18 -20.68 -28.31
N ASN A 468 4.02 -20.39 -28.89
CA ASN A 468 3.72 -19.13 -29.57
C ASN A 468 2.93 -18.13 -28.71
N ASN A 469 2.75 -18.42 -27.41
CA ASN A 469 2.07 -17.52 -26.48
C ASN A 469 2.93 -16.27 -26.25
N ARG A 470 2.34 -15.07 -26.42
CA ARG A 470 3.07 -13.79 -26.28
C ARG A 470 3.51 -13.50 -24.84
N GLY A 471 2.81 -14.04 -23.85
CA GLY A 471 3.15 -13.94 -22.44
C GLY A 471 4.25 -14.92 -22.00
N ARG A 472 4.70 -15.84 -22.86
CA ARG A 472 5.83 -16.73 -22.55
C ARG A 472 7.15 -15.98 -22.66
N ASN A 473 7.92 -15.95 -21.58
CA ASN A 473 9.23 -15.28 -21.54
C ASN A 473 10.25 -16.06 -20.69
N ASN A 474 11.54 -15.96 -21.05
CA ASN A 474 12.65 -16.54 -20.30
C ASN A 474 13.79 -15.52 -20.19
N PHE A 475 14.06 -15.05 -18.98
CA PHE A 475 15.16 -14.12 -18.67
C PHE A 475 16.44 -14.84 -18.24
N PHE A 476 16.47 -16.17 -18.34
CA PHE A 476 17.58 -17.03 -17.94
C PHE A 476 18.02 -16.83 -16.49
N ALA A 477 17.11 -16.33 -15.63
CA ALA A 477 17.41 -15.88 -14.26
C ALA A 477 18.54 -14.84 -14.15
N ILE A 478 18.95 -14.20 -15.25
CA ILE A 478 20.04 -13.21 -15.25
C ILE A 478 19.70 -12.01 -14.36
N PRO A 479 18.50 -11.39 -14.45
CA PRO A 479 18.13 -10.30 -13.55
C PRO A 479 18.19 -10.70 -12.07
N LEU A 480 17.71 -11.92 -11.75
CA LEU A 480 17.75 -12.45 -10.38
C LEU A 480 19.18 -12.58 -9.88
N VAL A 481 20.08 -13.17 -10.66
CA VAL A 481 21.49 -13.37 -10.28
C VAL A 481 22.19 -12.03 -10.07
N ILE A 482 21.96 -11.04 -10.95
CA ILE A 482 22.52 -9.69 -10.79
C ILE A 482 22.00 -9.04 -9.50
N GLY A 483 20.70 -9.16 -9.21
CA GLY A 483 20.09 -8.67 -7.97
C GLY A 483 20.71 -9.31 -6.72
N LEU A 484 20.91 -10.63 -6.72
CA LEU A 484 21.53 -11.36 -5.61
C LEU A 484 23.01 -10.97 -5.42
N ILE A 485 23.77 -10.79 -6.49
CA ILE A 485 25.15 -10.28 -6.42
C ILE A 485 25.17 -8.89 -5.80
N GLY A 486 24.28 -7.99 -6.26
CA GLY A 486 24.15 -6.64 -5.71
C GLY A 486 23.77 -6.65 -4.23
N MET A 487 22.84 -7.51 -3.84
CA MET A 487 22.40 -7.71 -2.46
C MET A 487 23.55 -8.18 -1.56
N PHE A 488 24.28 -9.22 -1.97
CA PHE A 488 25.45 -9.73 -1.24
C PHE A 488 26.56 -8.67 -1.12
N PHE A 489 26.82 -7.96 -2.22
CA PHE A 489 27.80 -6.88 -2.24
C PHE A 489 27.43 -5.72 -1.32
N GLN A 490 26.15 -5.33 -1.30
CA GLN A 490 25.66 -4.29 -0.37
C GLN A 490 25.77 -4.76 1.09
N PHE A 491 25.38 -5.99 1.38
CA PHE A 491 25.48 -6.56 2.73
C PHE A 491 26.92 -6.53 3.27
N THR A 492 27.90 -6.89 2.45
CA THR A 492 29.32 -6.94 2.88
C THR A 492 29.96 -5.57 3.08
N ARG A 493 29.45 -4.50 2.46
CA ARG A 493 30.05 -3.15 2.52
C ARG A 493 29.25 -2.11 3.28
N ASP A 494 27.93 -2.23 3.31
CA ASP A 494 27.02 -1.26 3.91
C ASP A 494 25.82 -1.97 4.54
N THR A 495 26.08 -2.65 5.66
CA THR A 495 25.07 -3.39 6.43
C THR A 495 23.89 -2.52 6.87
N LYS A 496 24.12 -1.23 7.12
CA LYS A 496 23.08 -0.28 7.55
C LYS A 496 22.08 -0.04 6.44
N ASN A 497 22.52 0.43 5.27
CA ASN A 497 21.57 0.68 4.17
C ASN A 497 21.07 -0.63 3.55
N PHE A 498 21.84 -1.72 3.62
CA PHE A 498 21.33 -3.06 3.32
C PHE A 498 20.10 -3.39 4.17
N SER A 499 20.15 -3.19 5.49
CA SER A 499 19.00 -3.49 6.36
C SER A 499 17.75 -2.68 6.02
N VAL A 500 17.93 -1.44 5.56
CA VAL A 500 16.83 -0.59 5.07
C VAL A 500 16.23 -1.17 3.79
N VAL A 501 17.05 -1.47 2.79
CA VAL A 501 16.58 -2.01 1.49
C VAL A 501 15.93 -3.39 1.67
N ALA A 502 16.53 -4.26 2.48
CA ALA A 502 15.98 -5.58 2.80
C ALA A 502 14.62 -5.46 3.53
N LEU A 503 14.49 -4.50 4.45
CA LEU A 503 13.21 -4.27 5.14
C LEU A 503 12.14 -3.74 4.19
N ILE A 504 12.47 -2.84 3.27
CA ILE A 504 11.54 -2.40 2.21
C ILE A 504 11.10 -3.59 1.36
N PHE A 505 12.06 -4.43 0.94
CA PHE A 505 11.76 -5.63 0.14
C PHE A 505 10.80 -6.59 0.85
N VAL A 506 11.05 -6.88 2.14
CA VAL A 506 10.18 -7.76 2.93
C VAL A 506 8.82 -7.11 3.16
N MET A 507 8.78 -5.87 3.66
CA MET A 507 7.51 -5.22 4.04
C MET A 507 6.59 -4.88 2.87
N LEU A 508 7.13 -4.66 1.68
CA LEU A 508 6.33 -4.36 0.48
C LEU A 508 6.11 -5.58 -0.42
N GLY A 509 6.91 -6.63 -0.24
CA GLY A 509 6.86 -7.83 -1.08
C GLY A 509 6.18 -9.02 -0.40
N VAL A 510 6.58 -9.35 0.82
CA VAL A 510 6.23 -10.59 1.55
C VAL A 510 5.14 -10.33 2.58
#